data_AF-A0A7J9WAK9-F1
#
_entry.id   AF-A0A7J9WAK9-F1
#
_cell.length_a   1.000
_cell.length_b   1.000
_cell.length_c   1.000
_cell.angle_alpha   90.00
_cell.angle_beta   90.00
_cell.angle_gamma   90.00
#
_symmetry.space_group_name_H-M   'P 1'
#
loop_
_entity.id
_entity.type
_entity.pdbx_description
1 polymer ?
#
loop_
_entity_poly.entity_id
_entity_poly.type
_entity_poly.pdbx_seq_one_letter_code
_entity_poly.pdbx_strand_id
1 'polypeptide(L)'
;YAAQKLCSSGVGTVLASLGADGALLVDDRGVFHGRRSVVPRSTVGAGDATLAGYLAAEQDDPVTGLRHAVGFGCAAVELPGTQMPGPRDVRVDLVDVTQRPELGLVLARTAQPEAAPE
;
A
#
# COMPACT_ATOMS: atom_id res chain seq x y z
N TYR A 1 9.28 13.94 9.41
CA TYR A 1 9.00 12.51 9.16
C TYR A 1 10.09 11.90 8.26
N ALA A 2 10.31 10.58 8.31
CA ALA A 2 11.40 9.92 7.56
C ALA A 2 11.25 10.00 6.03
N ALA A 3 10.05 9.75 5.50
CA ALA A 3 9.77 9.84 4.06
C ALA A 3 10.01 11.25 3.50
N GLN A 4 9.54 12.29 4.19
CA GLN A 4 9.81 13.69 3.81
C GLN A 4 11.30 14.02 3.82
N LYS A 5 12.06 13.51 4.81
CA LYS A 5 13.52 13.69 4.84
C LYS A 5 14.20 13.07 3.62
N LEU A 6 13.75 11.89 3.19
CA LEU A 6 14.25 11.24 1.97
C LEU A 6 13.96 12.09 0.72
N CYS A 7 12.75 12.63 0.61
CA CYS A 7 12.41 13.56 -0.48
C CYS A 7 13.28 14.82 -0.45
N SER A 8 13.50 15.42 0.73
CA SER A 8 14.42 16.55 0.88
C SER A 8 15.88 16.22 0.57
N SER A 9 16.26 14.93 0.56
CA SER A 9 17.59 14.46 0.16
C SER A 9 17.72 14.10 -1.34
N GLY A 10 16.65 14.32 -2.13
CA GLY A 10 16.66 14.14 -3.58
C GLY A 10 15.91 12.91 -4.10
N VAL A 11 15.24 12.14 -3.23
CA VAL A 11 14.36 11.05 -3.68
C VAL A 11 13.07 11.63 -4.25
N GLY A 12 12.77 11.35 -5.54
CA GLY A 12 11.59 11.92 -6.21
C GLY A 12 10.26 11.46 -5.62
N THR A 13 10.17 10.21 -5.18
CA THR A 13 8.94 9.64 -4.62
C THR A 13 9.27 8.54 -3.61
N VAL A 14 8.56 8.53 -2.48
CA VAL A 14 8.63 7.49 -1.45
C VAL A 14 7.26 6.82 -1.32
N LEU A 15 7.21 5.52 -1.59
CA LEU A 15 6.06 4.66 -1.30
C LEU A 15 6.37 3.83 -0.05
N ALA A 16 5.63 4.04 1.03
CA ALA A 16 5.81 3.34 2.30
C ALA A 16 4.58 2.49 2.63
N SER A 17 4.73 1.16 2.68
CA SER A 17 3.67 0.27 3.15
C SER A 17 3.47 0.41 4.66
N LEU A 18 2.21 0.44 5.08
CA LEU A 18 1.75 0.51 6.47
C LEU A 18 1.02 -0.78 6.88
N GLY A 19 1.21 -1.88 6.15
CA GLY A 19 0.53 -3.15 6.41
C GLY A 19 -0.99 -3.05 6.27
N ALA A 20 -1.73 -3.43 7.33
CA ALA A 20 -3.19 -3.41 7.34
C ALA A 20 -3.78 -1.98 7.23
N ASP A 21 -2.97 -0.95 7.45
CA ASP A 21 -3.37 0.44 7.29
C ASP A 21 -3.12 1.00 5.88
N GLY A 22 -2.66 0.16 4.94
CA GLY A 22 -2.49 0.52 3.54
C GLY A 22 -1.09 1.05 3.23
N ALA A 23 -0.97 2.19 2.55
CA ALA A 23 0.31 2.77 2.15
C ALA A 23 0.31 4.31 2.11
N LEU A 24 1.47 4.90 2.36
CA LEU A 24 1.73 6.33 2.16
C LEU A 24 2.55 6.54 0.88
N LEU A 25 2.15 7.52 0.09
CA LEU A 25 2.93 8.06 -1.03
C LEU A 25 3.35 9.49 -0.68
N VAL A 26 4.64 9.78 -0.82
CA VAL A 26 5.22 11.11 -0.56
C VAL A 26 6.06 11.53 -1.76
N ASP A 27 5.73 12.67 -2.33
CA ASP A 27 6.42 13.28 -3.47
C ASP A 27 6.43 14.82 -3.35
N ASP A 28 6.79 15.51 -4.42
CA ASP A 28 6.77 16.98 -4.51
C ASP A 28 5.34 17.57 -4.50
N ARG A 29 4.32 16.78 -4.82
CA ARG A 29 2.90 17.18 -4.81
C ARG A 29 2.28 17.04 -3.42
N GLY A 30 2.85 16.21 -2.55
CA GLY A 30 2.53 16.19 -1.13
C GLY A 30 2.60 14.81 -0.47
N VAL A 31 1.68 14.58 0.47
CA VAL A 31 1.55 13.32 1.20
C VAL A 31 0.15 12.76 0.96
N PHE A 32 0.07 11.50 0.58
CA PHE A 32 -1.15 10.79 0.25
C PHE A 32 -1.20 9.48 1.03
N HIS A 33 -2.35 9.16 1.63
CA HIS A 33 -2.59 7.90 2.32
C HIS A 33 -3.67 7.12 1.60
N GLY A 34 -3.32 5.93 1.14
CA GLY A 34 -4.24 4.99 0.50
C GLY A 34 -4.53 3.83 1.44
N ARG A 35 -5.81 3.45 1.57
CA ARG A 35 -6.23 2.34 2.42
C ARG A 35 -7.41 1.59 1.80
N ARG A 36 -7.40 0.27 1.98
CA ARG A 36 -8.54 -0.63 1.76
C ARG A 36 -8.50 -1.73 2.81
N SER A 37 -9.63 -1.98 3.46
CA SER A 37 -9.77 -3.07 4.43
C SER A 37 -10.09 -4.38 3.71
N VAL A 38 -9.37 -5.44 4.06
CA VAL A 38 -9.57 -6.80 3.52
C VAL A 38 -9.46 -7.84 4.63
N VAL A 39 -10.01 -9.04 4.41
CA VAL A 39 -9.79 -10.19 5.29
C VAL A 39 -8.54 -10.93 4.78
N PRO A 40 -7.43 -10.95 5.53
CA PRO A 40 -6.18 -11.51 5.03
C PRO A 40 -6.22 -13.03 4.97
N ARG A 41 -5.69 -13.59 3.87
CA ARG A 41 -5.40 -15.03 3.72
C ARG A 41 -3.91 -15.32 3.78
N SER A 42 -3.09 -14.44 3.23
CA SER A 42 -1.62 -14.47 3.26
C SER A 42 -1.11 -13.03 3.29
N THR A 43 0.05 -12.75 3.89
CA THR A 43 0.72 -11.45 3.74
C THR A 43 1.98 -11.53 2.88
N VAL A 44 2.34 -12.75 2.47
CA VAL A 44 3.56 -13.00 1.70
C VAL A 44 3.38 -12.44 0.30
N GLY A 45 4.34 -11.64 -0.18
CA GLY A 45 4.29 -11.00 -1.49
C GLY A 45 3.42 -9.74 -1.56
N ALA A 46 2.76 -9.33 -0.47
CA ALA A 46 1.94 -8.11 -0.46
C ALA A 46 2.75 -6.85 -0.78
N GLY A 47 3.99 -6.77 -0.30
CA GLY A 47 4.91 -5.67 -0.59
C GLY A 47 5.32 -5.61 -2.07
N ASP A 48 5.70 -6.76 -2.65
CA ASP A 48 6.07 -6.86 -4.06
C ASP A 48 4.88 -6.55 -4.97
N ALA A 49 3.69 -7.05 -4.63
CA ALA A 49 2.47 -6.71 -5.33
C ALA A 49 2.15 -5.21 -5.22
N THR A 50 2.34 -4.61 -4.05
CA THR A 50 2.17 -3.16 -3.85
C THR A 50 3.10 -2.35 -4.75
N LEU A 51 4.39 -2.72 -4.80
CA LEU A 51 5.36 -2.06 -5.66
C LEU A 51 5.06 -2.28 -7.15
N ALA A 52 4.71 -3.51 -7.54
CA ALA A 52 4.34 -3.84 -8.91
C ALA A 52 3.11 -3.05 -9.37
N GLY A 53 2.09 -2.93 -8.52
CA GLY A 53 0.90 -2.11 -8.80
C GLY A 53 1.26 -0.64 -9.00
N TYR A 54 2.11 -0.09 -8.13
CA TYR A 54 2.60 1.28 -8.30
C TYR A 54 3.32 1.47 -9.63
N LEU A 55 4.26 0.59 -9.98
CA LEU A 55 5.04 0.69 -11.22
C LEU A 55 4.21 0.44 -12.49
N ALA A 56 3.13 -0.35 -12.39
CA ALA A 56 2.25 -0.67 -13.52
C ALA A 56 1.24 0.45 -13.84
N ALA A 57 0.97 1.35 -12.91
CA ALA A 57 0.08 2.49 -13.18
C ALA A 57 0.78 3.55 -14.04
N GLU A 58 0.06 4.11 -14.99
CA GLU A 58 0.48 5.33 -15.70
C GLU A 58 0.44 6.48 -14.68
N GLN A 59 1.63 6.95 -14.24
CA GLN A 59 1.81 7.85 -13.09
C GLN A 59 1.48 9.32 -13.42
N ASP A 60 0.37 9.59 -14.10
CA ASP A 60 -0.02 10.97 -14.41
C ASP A 60 -0.37 11.73 -13.12
N ASP A 61 -0.93 11.04 -12.12
CA ASP A 61 -1.21 11.60 -10.80
C ASP A 61 -0.93 10.63 -9.62
N PRO A 62 -0.57 11.16 -8.42
CA PRO A 62 -0.18 10.33 -7.27
C PRO A 62 -1.33 9.50 -6.70
N VAL A 63 -2.58 9.95 -6.87
CA VAL A 63 -3.76 9.23 -6.35
C VAL A 63 -3.97 7.96 -7.16
N THR A 64 -3.87 8.03 -8.48
CA THR A 64 -3.98 6.86 -9.36
C THR A 64 -2.87 5.85 -9.08
N GLY A 65 -1.60 6.30 -8.99
CA GLY A 65 -0.48 5.44 -8.63
C GLY A 65 -0.67 4.74 -7.29
N LEU A 66 -1.11 5.49 -6.26
CA LEU A 66 -1.36 4.94 -4.93
C LEU A 66 -2.55 3.97 -4.89
N ARG A 67 -3.63 4.22 -5.64
CA ARG A 67 -4.76 3.29 -5.76
C ARG A 67 -4.32 1.95 -6.34
N HIS A 68 -3.49 1.98 -7.37
CA HIS A 68 -2.95 0.75 -7.95
C HIS A 68 -2.04 0.02 -6.96
N ALA A 69 -1.15 0.75 -6.28
CA ALA A 69 -0.26 0.16 -5.27
C ALA A 69 -1.06 -0.60 -4.19
N VAL A 70 -2.01 0.08 -3.54
CA VAL A 70 -2.82 -0.53 -2.48
C VAL A 70 -3.74 -1.62 -3.03
N GLY A 71 -4.32 -1.43 -4.22
CA GLY A 71 -5.20 -2.41 -4.85
C GLY A 71 -4.50 -3.75 -5.12
N PHE A 72 -3.28 -3.72 -5.63
CA PHE A 72 -2.48 -4.92 -5.84
C PHE A 72 -2.03 -5.56 -4.53
N GLY A 73 -1.58 -4.77 -3.56
CA GLY A 73 -1.21 -5.26 -2.23
C GLY A 73 -2.37 -5.99 -1.55
N CYS A 74 -3.57 -5.39 -1.56
CA CYS A 74 -4.78 -6.02 -1.02
C CYS A 74 -5.16 -7.29 -1.78
N ALA A 75 -5.10 -7.30 -3.11
CA ALA A 75 -5.41 -8.48 -3.91
C ALA A 75 -4.46 -9.64 -3.59
N ALA A 76 -3.16 -9.38 -3.44
CA ALA A 76 -2.19 -10.39 -3.01
C ALA A 76 -2.53 -10.93 -1.60
N VAL A 77 -2.98 -10.05 -0.70
CA VAL A 77 -3.36 -10.44 0.67
C VAL A 77 -4.61 -11.33 0.72
N GLU A 78 -5.53 -11.13 -0.23
CA GLU A 78 -6.77 -11.90 -0.36
C GLU A 78 -6.57 -13.26 -1.05
N LEU A 79 -5.40 -13.53 -1.63
CA LEU A 79 -5.05 -14.80 -2.27
C LEU A 79 -4.32 -15.76 -1.33
N PRO A 80 -4.48 -17.08 -1.50
CA PRO A 80 -3.69 -18.06 -0.75
C PRO A 80 -2.25 -18.13 -1.30
N GLY A 81 -1.25 -18.08 -0.41
CA GLY A 81 0.16 -18.29 -0.76
C GLY A 81 0.88 -17.02 -1.26
N THR A 82 1.75 -17.18 -2.25
CA THR A 82 2.64 -16.12 -2.79
C THR A 82 2.32 -15.77 -4.25
N GLN A 83 1.15 -16.16 -4.73
CA GLN A 83 0.76 -15.94 -6.12
C GLN A 83 0.53 -14.45 -6.36
N MET A 84 1.12 -13.91 -7.43
CA MET A 84 0.82 -12.55 -7.85
C MET A 84 -0.65 -12.43 -8.30
N PRO A 85 -1.37 -11.38 -7.89
CA PRO A 85 -2.75 -11.17 -8.29
C PRO A 85 -2.86 -10.93 -9.80
N GLY A 86 -3.88 -11.53 -10.40
CA GLY A 86 -4.24 -11.28 -11.80
C GLY A 86 -5.13 -10.04 -11.92
N PRO A 87 -5.37 -9.54 -13.16
CA PRO A 87 -6.17 -8.34 -13.38
C PRO A 87 -7.59 -8.38 -12.80
N ARG A 88 -8.17 -9.57 -12.61
CA ARG A 88 -9.51 -9.75 -12.04
C ARG A 88 -9.55 -9.68 -10.51
N ASP A 89 -8.41 -9.89 -9.87
CA ASP A 89 -8.29 -9.87 -8.41
C ASP A 89 -8.11 -8.42 -7.91
N VAL A 90 -7.55 -7.56 -8.75
CA VAL A 90 -7.21 -6.17 -8.40
C VAL A 90 -8.45 -5.27 -8.48
N ARG A 91 -8.78 -4.65 -7.34
CA ARG A 91 -9.91 -3.73 -7.18
C ARG A 91 -9.43 -2.34 -6.73
N VAL A 92 -8.89 -1.57 -7.68
CA VAL A 92 -8.36 -0.20 -7.42
C VAL A 92 -9.46 0.81 -7.09
N ASP A 93 -10.68 0.54 -7.55
CA ASP A 93 -11.90 1.32 -7.29
C ASP A 93 -12.31 1.34 -5.82
N LEU A 94 -11.90 0.31 -5.07
CA LEU A 94 -12.22 0.14 -3.65
C LEU A 94 -11.17 0.75 -2.72
N VAL A 95 -10.18 1.47 -3.26
CA VAL A 95 -9.13 2.12 -2.48
C VAL A 95 -9.51 3.57 -2.19
N ASP A 96 -9.67 3.87 -0.91
CA ASP A 96 -9.83 5.22 -0.41
C ASP A 96 -8.47 5.91 -0.35
N VAL A 97 -8.39 7.13 -0.86
CA VAL A 97 -7.18 7.96 -0.81
C VAL A 97 -7.47 9.29 -0.16
N THR A 98 -6.76 9.56 0.93
CA THR A 98 -6.78 10.85 1.63
C THR A 98 -5.57 11.67 1.21
N GLN A 99 -5.82 12.87 0.68
CA GLN A 99 -4.77 13.86 0.44
C GLN A 99 -4.49 14.60 1.75
N ARG A 100 -3.21 14.79 2.09
CA ARG A 100 -2.76 15.44 3.33
C ARG A 100 -3.34 14.76 4.58
N PRO A 101 -3.05 13.45 4.79
CA PRO A 101 -3.52 12.73 5.96
C PRO A 101 -2.98 13.34 7.26
N GLU A 102 -3.72 13.15 8.35
CA GLU A 102 -3.24 13.51 9.68
C GLU A 102 -2.06 12.61 10.09
N LEU A 103 -0.87 13.18 10.15
CA LEU A 103 0.36 12.42 10.42
C LEU A 103 0.50 11.93 11.88
N GLY A 104 -0.52 12.19 12.72
CA GLY A 104 -0.66 11.66 14.07
C GLY A 104 -1.56 10.41 14.15
N LEU A 105 -2.07 9.92 13.01
CA LEU A 105 -2.89 8.70 12.95
C LEU A 105 -2.19 7.52 13.60
N VAL A 106 -2.86 6.90 14.58
CA VAL A 106 -2.40 5.68 15.23
C VAL A 106 -2.67 4.51 14.29
N LEU A 107 -1.59 3.89 13.81
CA LEU A 107 -1.67 2.70 12.96
C LEU A 107 -2.06 1.49 13.80
N ALA A 108 -2.82 0.57 13.20
CA ALA A 108 -3.14 -0.69 13.80
C ALA A 108 -1.83 -1.43 14.12
N ARG A 109 -1.73 -2.00 15.32
CA ARG A 109 -0.60 -2.88 15.64
C ARG A 109 -0.61 -4.05 14.66
N THR A 110 0.53 -4.34 14.06
CA THR A 110 0.72 -5.53 13.24
C THR A 110 0.30 -6.75 14.07
N ALA A 111 -0.77 -7.44 13.67
CA ALA A 111 -1.12 -8.71 14.29
C ALA A 111 0.06 -9.66 14.08
N GLN A 112 0.65 -10.16 15.17
CA GLN A 112 1.58 -11.27 15.08
C GLN A 112 0.79 -12.49 14.59
N PRO A 113 1.32 -13.31 13.67
CA PRO A 113 0.67 -14.56 13.31
C PRO A 113 0.50 -15.39 14.59
N GLU A 114 -0.75 -15.72 14.90
CA GLU A 114 -1.09 -16.63 15.98
C GLU A 114 -0.43 -17.98 15.67
N ALA A 115 0.45 -18.45 16.55
CA ALA A 115 1.15 -19.71 16.37
C ALA A 115 0.11 -20.84 16.24
N ALA A 116 0.17 -21.59 15.14
CA ALA A 116 -0.68 -22.77 14.96
C ALA A 116 -0.45 -23.75 16.12
N PRO A 117 -1.49 -24.38 16.68
CA PRO A 117 -1.31 -25.42 17.68
C PRO A 117 -0.64 -26.64 17.04
N GLU A 118 0.29 -27.26 17.78
CA GLU A 118 1.00 -28.50 17.42
C GLU A 118 0.07 -29.70 17.23
#